data_AF-A0A353HUP8-F1
#
_entry.id   AF-A0A353HUP8-F1
#
_cell.length_a   1.000
_cell.length_b   1.000
_cell.length_c   1.000
_cell.angle_alpha   90.00
_cell.angle_beta   90.00
_cell.angle_gamma   90.00
#
_symmetry.space_group_name_H-M   'P 1'
#
loop_
_entity.id
_entity.type
_entity.pdbx_description
1 polymer ?
#
loop_
_entity_poly.entity_id
_entity_poly.type
_entity_poly.pdbx_seq_one_letter_code
_entity_poly.pdbx_strand_id
1 'polypeptide(L)' 'MKLYISSHAPNPRRVSMFIAEKGIAGIDTVMIDLMKGEHRSEDYLGKNPLGR' A
#
# COMPACT_ATOMS: atom_id res chain seq x y z
N MET A 1 2.76 -3.65 11.53
CA MET A 1 1.70 -3.68 10.50
C MET A 1 2.31 -3.20 9.19
N LYS A 2 1.92 -3.75 8.02
CA LYS A 2 2.48 -3.36 6.72
C LYS A 2 1.49 -2.50 5.92
N LEU A 3 1.97 -1.40 5.34
CA LEU A 3 1.24 -0.55 4.40
C LEU A 3 1.81 -0.74 2.99
N TYR A 4 1.01 -1.31 2.09
CA TYR A 4 1.37 -1.48 0.69
C TYR A 4 1.07 -0.19 -0.07
N ILE A 5 2.08 0.37 -0.74
CA ILE A 5 1.99 1.67 -1.40
C ILE A 5 2.54 1.60 -2.83
N SER A 6 2.11 2.55 -3.65
CA SER A 6 2.74 2.84 -4.92
C SER A 6 2.89 4.35 -5.06
N SER A 7 3.97 4.82 -5.70
CA SER A 7 4.40 6.22 -5.69
C SER A 7 3.34 7.21 -6.17
N HIS A 8 2.45 6.77 -7.06
CA HIS A 8 1.41 7.60 -7.68
C HIS A 8 -0.01 7.22 -7.26
N ALA A 9 -0.16 6.28 -6.31
CA ALA A 9 -1.47 5.81 -5.90
C ALA A 9 -2.12 6.80 -4.91
N PRO A 10 -3.31 7.36 -5.23
CA PRO A 10 -3.92 8.42 -4.42
C PRO A 10 -4.43 7.90 -3.07
N ASN A 11 -4.88 6.65 -2.99
CA ASN A 11 -5.42 6.07 -1.77
C ASN A 11 -4.33 5.87 -0.70
N PRO A 12 -3.19 5.19 -0.99
CA PRO A 12 -2.06 5.13 -0.07
C PRO A 12 -1.59 6.50 0.41
N ARG A 13 -1.56 7.52 -0.47
CA ARG A 13 -1.19 8.89 -0.08
C ARG A 13 -2.09 9.43 1.04
N ARG A 14 -3.41 9.25 0.93
CA ARG A 14 -4.36 9.68 1.97
C ARG A 14 -4.16 8.95 3.29
N VAL A 15 -3.84 7.66 3.23
CA VAL A 15 -3.53 6.85 4.43
C VAL A 15 -2.26 7.37 5.11
N SER A 16 -1.20 7.65 4.34
CA SER A 16 0.04 8.22 4.87
C SER A 16 -0.17 9.58 5.53
N MET A 17 -1.01 10.45 4.95
CA MET A 17 -1.37 11.74 5.56
C MET A 17 -2.05 11.54 6.92
N PHE A 18 -2.98 10.59 7.03
CA PHE A 18 -3.65 10.29 8.31
C PHE A 18 -2.70 9.69 9.34
N ILE A 19 -1.82 8.78 8.95
CA ILE A 19 -0.80 8.18 9.84
C ILE A 19 0.10 9.27 10.43
N ALA A 20 0.58 10.19 9.58
CA ALA A 20 1.40 11.32 10.00
C ALA A 20 0.64 12.25 10.96
N GLU A 21 -0.59 12.63 10.61
CA GLU A 21 -1.46 13.49 11.43
C GLU A 21 -1.74 12.89 12.82
N LYS A 22 -1.87 11.57 12.92
CA LYS A 22 -2.13 10.88 14.17
C LYS A 22 -0.87 10.48 14.95
N GLY A 23 0.32 10.77 14.43
CA GLY A 23 1.58 10.41 15.07
C GLY A 23 1.76 8.88 15.22
N ILE A 24 1.19 8.09 14.32
CA ILE A 24 1.26 6.63 14.40
C ILE A 24 2.64 6.16 13.89
N ALA A 25 3.36 5.40 14.72
CA ALA A 25 4.68 4.86 14.41
C ALA A 25 4.67 3.32 14.28
N GLY A 26 5.76 2.74 13.75
CA GLY A 26 5.94 1.28 13.65
C GLY A 26 5.15 0.61 12.51
N ILE A 27 4.85 1.36 11.45
CA ILE A 27 4.22 0.83 10.24
C ILE A 27 5.29 0.69 9.16
N ASP A 28 5.51 -0.54 8.71
CA ASP A 28 6.42 -0.82 7.60
C ASP A 28 5.74 -0.49 6.28
N THR A 29 6.46 0.14 5.34
CA THR A 29 5.96 0.37 3.99
C THR A 29 6.50 -0.70 3.03
N VAL A 30 5.63 -1.17 2.14
CA VAL A 30 5.99 -2.10 1.07
C VAL A 30 5.64 -1.45 -0.26
N MET A 31 6.64 -1.24 -1.11
CA MET A 31 6.43 -0.72 -2.46
C MET A 31 5.85 -1.80 -3.36
N ILE A 32 4.82 -1.43 -4.12
CA ILE A 32 4.19 -2.24 -5.15
C ILE A 32 4.29 -1.50 -6.48
N ASP A 33 4.92 -2.15 -7.45
CA ASP A 33 5.02 -1.66 -8.82
C ASP A 33 3.72 -2.00 -9.58
N LEU A 34 2.85 -0.99 -9.69
CA LEU A 34 1.60 -1.12 -10.42
C LEU A 34 1.82 -1.26 -11.94
N MET A 35 2.91 -0.71 -12.47
CA MET A 35 3.22 -0.77 -13.90
C MET A 35 3.68 -2.16 -14.31
N LYS A 36 4.37 -2.88 -13.42
CA LYS A 36 4.71 -4.30 -13.58
C LYS A 36 3.57 -5.25 -13.22
N GLY A 37 2.44 -4.73 -12.71
CA GLY A 37 1.28 -5.54 -12.37
C GLY A 37 1.43 -6.34 -11.07
N GLU A 38 2.32 -5.94 -10.15
CA GLU A 38 2.58 -6.68 -8.90
C GLU A 38 1.33 -6.82 -8.00
N HIS A 39 0.39 -5.88 -8.10
CA HIS A 39 -0.92 -5.94 -7.43
C HIS A 39 -1.82 -7.08 -7.93
N ARG A 40 -1.44 -7.77 -9.01
CA ARG A 40 -2.14 -8.94 -9.57
C ARG A 40 -1.38 -10.24 -9.30
N SER A 41 -0.22 -10.17 -8.64
CA SER A 41 0.49 -11.38 -8.21
C SER A 41 -0.39 -12.17 -7.24
N GLU A 42 -0.24 -13.50 -7.24
CA GLU A 42 -0.95 -14.37 -6.30
C GLU A 42 -0.68 -13.95 -4.84
N ASP A 43 0.56 -13.56 -4.55
CA ASP A 43 0.96 -13.03 -3.26
C ASP A 43 0.15 -11.80 -2.84
N TYR A 44 -0.09 -10.84 -3.76
CA TYR A 44 -0.86 -9.64 -3.45
C TYR A 44 -2.37 -9.93 -3.41
N LEU A 45 -2.87 -10.77 -4.31
CA LEU A 45 -4.27 -11.20 -4.34
C LEU A 45 -4.68 -11.96 -3.07
N GLY A 46 -3.76 -12.71 -2.47
CA GLY A 46 -3.96 -13.33 -1.15
C GLY A 46 -4.14 -12.32 -0.01
N LYS A 47 -3.71 -11.07 -0.19
CA LYS A 47 -3.88 -9.97 0.77
C LYS A 47 -5.10 -9.10 0.44
N ASN A 48 -5.30 -8.82 -0.84
CA ASN A 48 -6.43 -8.06 -1.36
C ASN A 48 -6.99 -8.78 -2.60
N PRO A 49 -8.08 -9.56 -2.46
CA PRO A 49 -8.68 -10.30 -3.59
C PRO A 49 -9.12 -9.42 -4.76
N LEU A 50 -9.30 -8.11 -4.53
CA LEU A 50 -9.66 -7.15 -5.58
C LEU A 50 -8.44 -6.65 -6.38
N GLY A 51 -7.22 -6.97 -5.97
CA GLY A 51 -5.99 -6.53 -6.62
C GLY A 51 -5.86 -5.02 -6.73
N ARG A 52 -6.27 -4.28 -5.70
CA ARG A 52 -6.20 -2.80 -5.68
C ARG A 52 -5.12 -2.27 -4.76
#